data_AF-A0A2E3N557-F1
#
_entry.id   AF-A0A2E3N557-F1
#
_cell.length_a   1.000
_cell.length_b   1.000
_cell.length_c   1.000
_cell.angle_alpha   90.00
_cell.angle_beta   90.00
_cell.angle_gamma   90.00
#
_symmetry.space_group_name_H-M   'P 1'
#
loop_
_entity.id
_entity.type
_entity.pdbx_description
1 polymer ?
#
loop_
_entity_poly.entity_id
_entity_poly.type
_entity_poly.pdbx_seq_one_letter_code
_entity_poly.pdbx_strand_id
1 'polypeptide(L)'
;MKHEPHPQTIMKVICLTTFAVVMTFTSALCDSVNTACPVKGRPADGRIAVPVKIAFCCQQCVDKFEKSPISFLSKVAKAPRGQCPVSGRRISKASTVLISVAVCCNGCKGKVEAEPREYLARIAKRKTGS
;
A
#
# COMPACT_ATOMS: atom_id res chain seq x y z
N MET A 1 -48.29 27.85 -5.49
CA MET A 1 -49.67 27.61 -5.01
C MET A 1 -50.13 26.26 -5.51
N LYS A 2 -50.92 25.51 -4.71
CA LYS A 2 -51.36 24.10 -4.87
C LYS A 2 -50.42 23.12 -4.13
N HIS A 3 -50.84 22.20 -3.27
CA HIS A 3 -52.16 21.70 -2.87
C HIS A 3 -52.04 21.07 -1.46
N GLU A 4 -53.05 21.24 -0.61
CA GLU A 4 -53.43 20.34 0.50
C GLU A 4 -54.44 19.27 -0.01
N PRO A 5 -54.88 18.23 0.76
CA PRO A 5 -54.39 17.67 2.04
C PRO A 5 -54.23 16.10 2.06
N HIS A 6 -53.73 15.58 3.20
CA HIS A 6 -53.56 14.20 3.75
C HIS A 6 -54.65 13.12 3.45
N PRO A 7 -54.48 11.78 3.69
CA PRO A 7 -53.92 11.16 4.93
C PRO A 7 -53.23 9.76 4.84
N GLN A 8 -52.60 9.41 5.95
CA GLN A 8 -52.07 8.11 6.40
C GLN A 8 -53.11 6.98 6.33
N THR A 9 -52.77 5.76 5.86
CA THR A 9 -53.05 4.43 6.49
C THR A 9 -52.48 3.29 5.62
N ILE A 10 -51.83 2.31 6.26
CA ILE A 10 -51.79 0.85 5.98
C ILE A 10 -50.38 0.28 6.20
N MET A 11 -50.14 -0.01 7.47
CA MET A 11 -49.22 -1.02 7.96
C MET A 11 -50.01 -2.33 8.06
N LYS A 12 -49.58 -3.38 7.32
CA LYS A 12 -49.64 -4.80 7.73
C LYS A 12 -49.11 -5.72 6.62
N VAL A 13 -48.30 -6.69 7.06
CA VAL A 13 -47.83 -7.89 6.33
C VAL A 13 -46.80 -7.56 5.23
N ILE A 14 -45.54 -7.99 5.24
CA ILE A 14 -44.99 -9.33 5.48
C ILE A 14 -43.54 -9.19 5.97
N CYS A 15 -43.24 -9.87 7.07
CA CYS A 15 -41.88 -10.20 7.49
C CYS A 15 -41.33 -11.27 6.54
N LEU A 16 -40.29 -10.97 5.76
CA LEU A 16 -39.36 -11.88 5.08
C LEU A 16 -38.13 -11.02 4.72
N THR A 17 -37.12 -10.90 5.58
CA THR A 17 -35.83 -11.60 5.43
C THR A 17 -35.43 -11.68 3.94
N THR A 18 -34.45 -10.94 3.42
CA THR A 18 -33.11 -10.68 3.92
C THR A 18 -32.54 -9.48 3.16
N PHE A 19 -32.31 -8.35 3.82
CA PHE A 19 -31.35 -7.36 3.33
C PHE A 19 -29.95 -7.96 3.51
N ALA A 20 -29.57 -8.89 2.63
CA ALA A 20 -28.20 -9.31 2.49
C ALA A 20 -27.43 -8.19 1.77
N VAL A 21 -27.23 -7.07 2.47
CA VAL A 21 -26.11 -6.18 2.16
C VAL A 21 -24.89 -6.99 2.53
N VAL A 22 -24.38 -7.77 1.57
CA VAL A 22 -23.06 -8.38 1.64
C VAL A 22 -22.09 -7.20 1.57
N MET A 23 -21.88 -6.57 2.72
CA MET A 23 -20.78 -5.64 2.93
C MET A 23 -19.53 -6.51 2.92
N THR A 24 -19.05 -6.83 1.71
CA THR A 24 -17.73 -7.42 1.53
C THR A 24 -16.77 -6.37 2.07
N PHE A 25 -16.42 -6.50 3.36
CA PHE A 25 -15.25 -5.90 3.95
C PHE A 25 -14.07 -6.47 3.17
N THR A 26 -13.76 -5.86 2.04
CA THR A 26 -12.50 -6.07 1.34
C THR A 26 -11.45 -5.58 2.29
N SER A 27 -10.92 -6.54 3.03
CA SER A 27 -9.80 -6.36 3.93
C SER A 27 -8.73 -5.64 3.13
N ALA A 28 -8.23 -4.52 3.64
CA ALA A 28 -7.03 -3.89 3.14
C ALA A 28 -5.89 -4.90 3.32
N LEU A 29 -5.76 -5.83 2.37
CA LEU A 29 -4.50 -6.50 2.09
C LEU A 29 -3.58 -5.35 1.74
N CYS A 30 -2.61 -5.07 2.62
CA CYS A 30 -1.55 -4.12 2.32
C CYS A 30 -0.91 -4.54 0.99
N ASP A 31 -1.36 -3.95 -0.10
CA ASP A 31 -0.91 -4.33 -1.43
C ASP A 31 0.59 -4.10 -1.51
N SER A 32 1.30 -5.13 -1.95
CA SER A 32 2.74 -5.02 -2.15
C SER A 32 3.04 -3.91 -3.15
N VAL A 33 4.20 -3.25 -3.00
CA VAL A 33 4.59 -2.14 -3.88
C VAL A 33 4.92 -2.59 -5.32
N ASN A 34 4.72 -3.87 -5.64
CA ASN A 34 5.01 -4.52 -6.90
C ASN A 34 4.02 -5.66 -7.18
N THR A 35 3.79 -5.93 -8.47
CA THR A 35 3.01 -7.09 -8.98
C THR A 35 3.90 -8.13 -9.67
N ALA A 36 5.10 -7.73 -10.10
CA ALA A 36 6.13 -8.63 -10.62
C ALA A 36 7.28 -8.75 -9.61
N CYS A 37 7.81 -9.96 -9.45
CA CYS A 37 8.94 -10.24 -8.57
C CYS A 37 10.16 -9.41 -9.01
N PRO A 38 10.75 -8.58 -8.13
CA PRO A 38 11.86 -7.70 -8.51
C PRO A 38 13.16 -8.46 -8.78
N VAL A 39 13.25 -9.71 -8.31
CA VAL A 39 14.40 -10.60 -8.52
C VAL A 39 14.34 -11.25 -9.91
N LYS A 40 13.23 -11.92 -10.24
CA LYS A 40 13.10 -12.79 -11.42
C LYS A 40 12.09 -12.32 -12.47
N GLY A 41 11.34 -11.25 -12.22
CA GLY A 41 10.33 -10.72 -13.14
C GLY A 41 9.02 -11.53 -13.27
N ARG A 42 8.96 -12.74 -12.70
CA ARG A 42 7.72 -13.56 -12.65
C ARG A 42 6.63 -12.88 -11.82
N PRO A 43 5.34 -13.20 -12.02
CA PRO A 43 4.26 -12.70 -11.16
C PRO A 43 4.54 -12.93 -9.68
N ALA A 44 4.23 -11.94 -8.85
CA ALA A 44 4.27 -12.02 -7.39
C ALA A 44 2.87 -11.69 -6.87
N ASP A 45 2.18 -12.70 -6.36
CA ASP A 45 0.76 -12.66 -5.97
C ASP A 45 0.55 -12.26 -4.50
N GLY A 46 1.60 -11.78 -3.83
CA GLY A 46 1.55 -11.34 -2.44
C GLY A 46 1.64 -12.45 -1.39
N ARG A 47 1.61 -13.75 -1.77
CA ARG A 47 1.70 -14.87 -0.81
C ARG A 47 3.02 -14.90 -0.04
N ILE A 48 4.11 -14.47 -0.67
CA ILE A 48 5.43 -14.34 -0.05
C ILE A 48 5.82 -12.87 -0.16
N ALA A 49 5.83 -12.17 0.97
CA ALA A 49 6.17 -10.76 1.05
C ALA A 49 7.31 -10.52 2.04
N VAL A 50 8.19 -9.58 1.71
CA VAL A 50 9.25 -9.10 2.59
C VAL A 50 8.86 -7.70 3.09
N PRO A 51 8.71 -7.51 4.42
CA PRO A 51 8.51 -6.18 4.98
C PRO A 51 9.83 -5.40 4.94
N VAL A 52 9.81 -4.20 4.35
CA VAL A 52 10.96 -3.29 4.29
C VAL A 52 10.66 -2.05 5.10
N LYS A 53 11.51 -1.78 6.09
CA LYS A 53 11.41 -0.60 6.96
C LYS A 53 12.09 0.61 6.32
N ILE A 54 11.35 1.71 6.19
CA ILE A 54 11.83 2.98 5.66
C ILE A 54 11.77 4.00 6.78
N ALA A 55 12.88 4.71 7.00
CA ALA A 55 12.99 5.76 8.01
C ALA A 55 12.91 7.14 7.37
N PHE A 56 12.24 8.05 8.07
CA PHE A 56 12.02 9.44 7.70
C PHE A 56 12.41 10.35 8.87
N CYS A 57 12.79 11.59 8.57
CA CYS A 57 13.20 12.56 9.60
C CYS A 57 12.04 13.16 10.40
N CYS A 58 10.80 13.05 9.91
CA CYS A 58 9.61 13.61 10.56
C CYS A 58 8.32 12.97 10.02
N GLN A 59 7.22 13.18 10.74
CA GLN A 59 5.89 12.66 10.38
C GLN A 59 5.39 13.20 9.04
N GLN A 60 5.61 14.48 8.74
CA GLN A 60 5.17 15.05 7.46
C GLN A 60 5.82 14.37 6.23
N CYS A 61 7.01 13.78 6.38
CA CYS A 61 7.63 12.98 5.33
C CYS A 61 6.99 11.58 5.21
N VAL A 62 6.55 10.99 6.32
CA VAL A 62 5.73 9.76 6.32
C VAL A 62 4.44 10.02 5.55
N ASP A 63 3.70 11.08 5.90
CA ASP A 63 2.40 11.37 5.28
C ASP A 63 2.54 11.61 3.77
N LYS A 64 3.65 12.22 3.31
CA LYS A 64 3.96 12.38 1.88
C LYS A 64 4.25 11.05 1.19
N PHE A 65 4.99 10.17 1.87
CA PHE A 65 5.33 8.85 1.36
C PHE A 65 4.09 7.97 1.22
N GLU A 66 3.25 7.90 2.26
CA GLU A 66 2.06 7.03 2.31
C GLU A 66 1.01 7.40 1.25
N LYS A 67 0.93 8.67 0.84
CA LYS A 67 0.07 9.09 -0.27
C LYS A 67 0.46 8.47 -1.61
N SER A 68 1.73 8.09 -1.80
CA SER A 68 2.22 7.58 -3.09
C SER A 68 3.52 6.75 -2.93
N PRO A 69 3.50 5.63 -2.19
CA PRO A 69 4.72 4.92 -1.78
C PRO A 69 5.57 4.47 -2.97
N ILE A 70 4.91 4.03 -4.04
CA ILE A 70 5.54 3.56 -5.28
C ILE A 70 6.38 4.67 -5.94
N SER A 71 5.86 5.91 -5.99
CA SER A 71 6.54 7.06 -6.59
C SER A 71 7.80 7.47 -5.83
N PHE A 72 7.87 7.14 -4.54
CA PHE A 72 9.02 7.44 -3.70
C PHE A 72 10.08 6.33 -3.66
N LEU A 73 9.82 5.14 -4.20
CA LEU A 73 10.78 4.02 -4.13
C LEU A 73 12.16 4.35 -4.74
N SER A 74 12.18 5.10 -5.85
CA SER A 74 13.45 5.56 -6.46
C SER A 74 14.24 6.45 -5.50
N LYS A 75 13.55 7.34 -4.78
CA LYS A 75 14.18 8.21 -3.78
C LYS A 75 14.66 7.41 -2.57
N VAL A 76 13.87 6.43 -2.11
CA VAL A 76 14.25 5.51 -1.01
C VAL A 76 15.52 4.73 -1.35
N ALA A 77 15.60 4.21 -2.57
CA ALA A 77 16.77 3.44 -3.00
C ALA A 77 18.03 4.30 -3.11
N LYS A 78 17.90 5.55 -3.57
CA LYS A 78 19.03 6.47 -3.81
C LYS A 78 19.46 7.28 -2.59
N ALA A 79 18.58 7.47 -1.61
CA ALA A 79 18.88 8.31 -0.44
C ALA A 79 20.10 7.78 0.30
N PRO A 80 21.11 8.60 0.61
CA PRO A 80 22.24 8.18 1.44
C PRO A 80 21.79 7.58 2.78
N ARG A 81 22.58 6.68 3.36
CA ARG A 81 22.30 6.14 4.69
C ARG A 81 22.17 7.30 5.70
N GLY A 82 21.13 7.26 6.53
CA GLY A 82 20.85 8.32 7.51
C GLY A 82 20.22 9.60 6.94
N GLN A 83 19.92 9.67 5.64
CA GLN A 83 19.16 10.78 5.05
C GLN A 83 17.71 10.38 4.76
N CYS A 84 16.79 11.32 4.97
CA CYS A 84 15.39 11.17 4.69
C CYS A 84 15.17 11.09 3.17
N PRO A 85 14.51 10.05 2.65
CA PRO A 85 14.32 9.88 1.21
C PRO A 85 13.33 10.88 0.61
N VAL A 86 12.50 11.53 1.43
CA VAL A 86 11.53 12.52 0.96
C VAL A 86 12.15 13.92 0.89
N SER A 87 12.89 14.32 1.94
CA SER A 87 13.38 15.69 2.11
C SER A 87 14.91 15.86 1.95
N GLY A 88 15.68 14.78 1.95
CA GLY A 88 17.15 14.80 1.96
C GLY A 88 17.80 15.18 3.31
N ARG A 89 17.01 15.58 4.32
CA ARG A 89 17.53 15.96 5.63
C ARG A 89 18.06 14.76 6.42
N ARG A 90 19.01 14.97 7.32
CA ARG A 90 19.48 13.92 8.25
C ARG A 90 18.34 13.41 9.12
N ILE A 91 18.36 12.11 9.41
CA ILE A 91 17.44 11.43 10.32
C ILE A 91 18.10 11.40 11.70
N SER A 92 17.70 12.30 12.60
CA SER A 92 18.12 12.30 14.01
C SER A 92 17.14 11.52 14.89
N LYS A 93 15.85 11.64 14.62
CA LYS A 93 14.77 10.84 15.21
C LYS A 93 13.93 10.25 14.07
N ALA A 94 13.81 8.93 14.04
CA ALA A 94 13.17 8.24 12.93
C ALA A 94 11.67 8.06 13.16
N SER A 95 10.85 8.60 12.25
CA SER A 95 9.51 8.08 11.98
C SER A 95 9.64 6.98 10.91
N THR A 96 8.91 5.87 11.03
CA THR A 96 9.16 4.71 10.15
C THR A 96 7.89 4.13 9.56
N VAL A 97 7.95 3.73 8.29
CA VAL A 97 6.89 3.00 7.58
C VAL A 97 7.41 1.61 7.21
N LEU A 98 6.54 0.61 7.25
CA LEU A 98 6.78 -0.71 6.69
C LEU A 98 6.05 -0.82 5.35
N ILE A 99 6.76 -1.22 4.30
CA ILE A 99 6.17 -1.57 3.01
C ILE A 99 6.39 -3.04 2.70
N SER A 100 5.47 -3.65 1.95
CA SER A 100 5.59 -5.06 1.53
C SER A 100 6.16 -5.15 0.12
N VAL A 101 7.21 -5.98 -0.05
CA VAL A 101 7.75 -6.36 -1.36
C VAL A 101 7.40 -7.82 -1.64
N ALA A 102 6.54 -8.07 -2.62
CA ALA A 102 6.13 -9.42 -2.97
C ALA A 102 7.17 -10.13 -3.85
N VAL A 103 7.36 -11.42 -3.63
CA VAL A 103 8.29 -12.27 -4.39
C VAL A 103 7.62 -13.58 -4.78
N CYS A 104 8.13 -14.22 -5.84
CA CYS A 104 7.52 -15.44 -6.37
C CYS A 104 8.01 -16.75 -5.69
N CYS A 105 9.06 -16.70 -4.87
CA CYS A 105 9.55 -17.87 -4.12
C CYS A 105 10.44 -17.48 -2.94
N ASN A 106 10.68 -18.41 -2.02
CA ASN A 106 11.54 -18.23 -0.84
C ASN A 106 12.99 -17.88 -1.18
N GLY A 107 13.53 -18.39 -2.30
CA GLY A 107 14.86 -17.99 -2.75
C GLY A 107 14.95 -16.51 -3.16
N CYS A 108 13.85 -15.93 -3.65
CA CYS A 108 13.79 -14.49 -3.94
C CYS A 108 13.57 -13.68 -2.66
N LYS A 109 12.87 -14.22 -1.66
CA LYS A 109 12.69 -13.63 -0.33
C LYS A 109 14.06 -13.32 0.29
N GLY A 110 14.95 -14.31 0.37
CA GLY A 110 16.29 -14.13 0.95
C GLY A 110 17.13 -13.08 0.23
N LYS A 111 16.99 -12.94 -1.10
CA LYS A 111 17.67 -11.89 -1.86
C LYS A 111 17.14 -10.49 -1.52
N VAL A 112 15.82 -10.33 -1.42
CA VAL A 112 15.21 -9.04 -1.06
C VAL A 112 15.54 -8.66 0.39
N GLU A 113 15.61 -9.64 1.31
CA GLU A 113 16.03 -9.40 2.70
C GLU A 113 17.50 -8.97 2.81
N ALA A 114 18.39 -9.55 1.99
CA ALA A 114 19.80 -9.19 1.95
C ALA A 114 20.04 -7.79 1.36
N GLU A 115 19.34 -7.44 0.28
CA GLU A 115 19.60 -6.22 -0.50
C GLU A 115 18.33 -5.40 -0.79
N PRO A 116 17.54 -5.00 0.22
CA PRO A 116 16.21 -4.43 0.01
C PRO A 116 16.23 -3.18 -0.87
N ARG A 117 17.21 -2.29 -0.68
CA ARG A 117 17.35 -1.05 -1.47
C ARG A 117 17.58 -1.31 -2.96
N GLU A 118 18.33 -2.34 -3.30
CA GLU A 118 18.58 -2.71 -4.69
C GLU A 118 17.28 -3.14 -5.37
N TYR A 119 16.49 -3.99 -4.70
CA TYR A 119 15.23 -4.46 -5.24
C TYR A 119 14.14 -3.37 -5.25
N LEU A 120 14.14 -2.43 -4.31
CA LEU A 120 13.29 -1.22 -4.41
C LEU A 120 13.65 -0.38 -5.65
N ALA A 121 14.93 -0.25 -6.00
CA ALA A 121 15.35 0.44 -7.24
C ALA A 121 14.84 -0.29 -8.49
N ARG A 122 14.89 -1.63 -8.50
CA ARG A 122 14.38 -2.45 -9.61
C ARG A 122 12.87 -2.29 -9.77
N ILE A 123 12.10 -2.25 -8.68
CA ILE A 123 10.65 -2.00 -8.71
C ILE A 123 10.37 -0.61 -9.30
N ALA A 124 11.08 0.41 -8.82
CA ALA A 124 10.92 1.78 -9.31
C ALA A 124 11.18 1.90 -10.82
N LYS A 125 12.21 1.22 -11.34
CA LYS A 125 12.56 1.22 -12.77
C LYS A 125 11.53 0.52 -13.66
N ARG A 126 10.84 -0.51 -13.16
CA ARG A 126 9.82 -1.24 -13.94
C ARG A 126 8.53 -0.44 -14.09
N LYS A 127 8.20 0.42 -13.12
CA LYS A 127 7.03 1.32 -13.18
C LYS A 127 7.16 2.42 -14.25
N THR A 128 8.39 2.80 -14.62
CA THR A 128 8.65 3.83 -15.65
C THR A 128 8.63 3.30 -17.08
N GLY A 129 8.38 2.00 -17.29
CA GLY A 129 8.38 1.36 -18.61
C GLY A 129 7.07 0.64 -18.96
N SER A 130 5.97 1.01 -18.30
CA SER A 130 4.63 0.47 -18.55
C SER A 130 3.62 1.57 -18.80
#